data_AF-S2RUJ9-F1
#
_entry.id   AF-S2RUJ9-F1
#
_cell.length_a   1.000
_cell.length_b   1.000
_cell.length_c   1.000
_cell.angle_alpha   90.00
_cell.angle_beta   90.00
_cell.angle_gamma   90.00
#
_symmetry.space_group_name_H-M   'P 1'
#
loop_
_entity.id
_entity.type
_entity.pdbx_description
1 polymer ?
#
loop_
_entity_poly.entity_id
_entity_poly.type
_entity_poly.pdbx_seq_one_letter_code
_entity_poly.pdbx_strand_id
1 'polypeptide(L)'
;METIARFGLQHQRTVILEGILSAARYGDMLKTLIAEADQSLVYYYDLSFDETLRRHAHRAKAKEFGADVMRDWYLPHDRLNVPTEQLISADWSQTMVVNHILTDLAGLNNTESVKPIH
;
A
#
# COMPACT_ATOMS: atom_id res chain seq x y z
N MET A 1 -4.41 -14.71 -0.58
CA MET A 1 -4.46 -13.28 -0.93
C MET A 1 -4.66 -13.10 -2.43
N GLU A 2 -3.71 -13.53 -3.27
CA GLU A 2 -3.78 -13.40 -4.73
C GLU A 2 -5.12 -13.82 -5.34
N THR A 3 -5.62 -15.02 -5.04
CA THR A 3 -6.88 -15.53 -5.59
C THR A 3 -8.08 -14.62 -5.29
N ILE A 4 -8.14 -14.07 -4.07
CA ILE A 4 -9.23 -13.18 -3.65
C ILE A 4 -9.09 -11.81 -4.31
N ALA A 5 -7.86 -11.30 -4.40
CA ALA A 5 -7.58 -10.04 -5.09
C ALA A 5 -7.96 -10.12 -6.57
N ARG A 6 -7.49 -11.16 -7.28
CA ARG A 6 -7.84 -11.42 -8.68
C ARG A 6 -9.33 -11.60 -8.87
N PHE A 7 -10.00 -12.34 -7.98
CA PHE A 7 -11.46 -12.48 -8.01
C PHE A 7 -12.16 -11.12 -7.92
N GLY A 8 -11.72 -10.24 -7.01
CA GLY A 8 -12.26 -8.88 -6.89
C GLY A 8 -12.07 -8.06 -8.16
N LEU A 9 -10.87 -8.05 -8.73
CA LEU A 9 -10.55 -7.36 -9.98
C LEU A 9 -11.42 -7.85 -11.14
N GLN A 10 -11.56 -9.18 -11.29
CA GLN A 10 -12.40 -9.80 -12.32
C GLN A 10 -13.89 -9.44 -12.21
N HIS A 11 -14.34 -9.06 -11.00
CA HIS A 11 -15.72 -8.65 -10.74
C HIS A 11 -15.87 -7.13 -10.60
N GLN A 12 -14.92 -6.36 -11.15
CA GLN A 12 -14.96 -4.88 -11.20
C GLN A 12 -15.13 -4.26 -9.80
N ARG A 13 -14.49 -4.87 -8.79
CA ARG A 13 -14.48 -4.36 -7.42
C ARG A 13 -13.20 -3.59 -7.16
N THR A 14 -13.30 -2.54 -6.36
CA THR A 14 -12.14 -1.94 -5.71
C THR A 14 -11.52 -2.94 -4.73
N VAL A 15 -10.23 -3.22 -4.90
CA VAL A 15 -9.46 -4.11 -4.03
C VAL A 15 -8.42 -3.28 -3.28
N ILE A 16 -8.38 -3.42 -1.96
CA ILE A 16 -7.35 -2.83 -1.11
C ILE A 16 -6.52 -3.98 -0.53
N LEU A 17 -5.23 -3.99 -0.82
CA LEU A 17 -4.26 -4.87 -0.19
C LEU A 17 -3.45 -4.05 0.81
N GLU A 18 -3.48 -4.45 2.08
CA GLU A 18 -2.77 -3.77 3.16
C GLU A 18 -2.10 -4.79 4.09
N GLY A 19 -0.99 -4.38 4.71
CA GLY A 19 -0.27 -5.18 5.69
C GLY A 19 1.25 -5.03 5.57
N ILE A 20 1.97 -5.93 6.24
CA ILE A 20 3.43 -6.09 6.08
C ILE A 20 3.66 -7.04 4.91
N LEU A 21 3.75 -6.47 3.71
CA LEU A 21 3.80 -7.22 2.45
C LEU A 21 5.22 -7.21 1.87
N SER A 22 6.12 -8.03 2.43
CA SER A 22 7.51 -7.98 2.02
C SER A 22 7.74 -8.29 0.54
N ALA A 23 8.61 -7.53 -0.13
CA ALA A 23 8.84 -7.68 -1.56
C ALA A 23 9.46 -9.05 -1.89
N ALA A 24 10.30 -9.57 -1.01
CA ALA A 24 10.89 -10.91 -1.16
C ALA A 24 9.84 -12.03 -1.20
N ARG A 25 8.72 -11.89 -0.46
CA ARG A 25 7.69 -12.94 -0.37
C ARG A 25 6.51 -12.69 -1.32
N TYR A 26 6.12 -11.44 -1.50
CA TYR A 26 4.89 -11.07 -2.20
C TYR A 26 5.13 -10.17 -3.42
N GLY A 27 6.36 -9.72 -3.67
CA GLY A 27 6.66 -8.74 -4.70
C GLY A 27 6.22 -9.15 -6.10
N ASP A 28 6.52 -10.37 -6.53
CA ASP A 28 6.14 -10.86 -7.87
C ASP A 28 4.62 -10.96 -8.02
N MET A 29 3.94 -11.43 -6.97
CA MET A 29 2.48 -11.49 -6.94
C MET A 29 1.85 -10.10 -6.99
N LEU A 30 2.35 -9.14 -6.22
CA LEU A 30 1.85 -7.78 -6.19
C LEU A 30 2.07 -7.09 -7.54
N LYS A 31 3.25 -7.25 -8.15
CA LYS A 31 3.54 -6.74 -9.50
C LYS A 31 2.61 -7.34 -10.55
N THR A 32 2.30 -8.63 -10.44
CA THR A 32 1.35 -9.31 -11.33
C THR A 32 -0.05 -8.71 -11.18
N LEU A 33 -0.54 -8.55 -9.95
CA LEU A 33 -1.86 -7.94 -9.70
C LEU A 33 -1.93 -6.48 -10.15
N ILE A 34 -0.85 -5.71 -10.00
CA ILE A 34 -0.74 -4.35 -10.50
C ILE A 34 -0.84 -4.30 -12.02
N ALA A 35 -0.19 -5.25 -12.72
CA ALA A 35 -0.23 -5.34 -14.18
C ALA A 35 -1.59 -5.86 -14.71
N GLU A 36 -2.30 -6.68 -13.93
CA GLU A 36 -3.65 -7.16 -14.25
C GLU A 36 -4.75 -6.12 -14.00
N ALA A 37 -4.50 -5.12 -13.16
CA ALA A 37 -5.47 -4.07 -12.83
C ALA A 37 -5.47 -2.96 -13.90
N ASP A 38 -6.66 -2.48 -14.26
CA ASP A 38 -6.82 -1.35 -15.19
C ASP A 38 -6.15 -0.08 -14.63
N GLN A 39 -6.25 0.11 -13.31
CA GLN A 39 -5.65 1.21 -12.56
C GLN A 39 -5.13 0.69 -11.22
N SER A 40 -3.99 1.22 -10.78
CA SER A 40 -3.41 0.88 -9.48
C SER A 40 -2.79 2.11 -8.83
N LEU A 41 -3.01 2.23 -7.51
CA LEU A 41 -2.33 3.16 -6.64
C LEU A 41 -1.51 2.35 -5.66
N VAL A 42 -0.22 2.66 -5.54
CA VAL A 42 0.73 1.88 -4.73
C VAL A 42 1.38 2.82 -3.73
N TYR A 43 1.28 2.49 -2.45
CA TYR A 43 1.82 3.31 -1.37
C TYR A 43 2.69 2.48 -0.44
N TYR A 44 3.86 3.01 -0.10
CA TYR A 44 4.80 2.41 0.84
C TYR A 44 5.05 3.36 2.02
N TYR A 45 4.86 2.88 3.24
CA TYR A 45 5.23 3.62 4.44
C TYR A 45 6.75 3.54 4.66
N ASP A 46 7.47 4.59 4.28
CA ASP A 46 8.92 4.69 4.45
C ASP A 46 9.24 5.23 5.85
N LEU A 47 9.05 4.37 6.85
CA LEU A 47 9.26 4.69 8.26
C LEU A 47 10.58 4.11 8.75
N SER A 48 11.28 4.88 9.57
CA SER A 48 12.40 4.35 10.35
C SER A 48 11.91 3.29 11.34
N PHE A 49 12.81 2.40 11.73
CA PHE A 49 12.52 1.42 12.78
C PHE A 49 12.08 2.12 14.08
N ASP A 50 12.78 3.19 14.47
CA ASP A 50 12.46 3.97 15.67
C ASP A 50 11.06 4.58 15.61
N GLU A 51 10.65 5.10 14.46
CA GLU A 51 9.30 5.64 14.29
C GLU A 51 8.25 4.53 14.34
N THR A 52 8.56 3.37 13.77
CA THR A 52 7.68 2.18 13.83
C THR A 52 7.49 1.72 15.27
N LEU A 53 8.56 1.69 16.07
CA LEU A 53 8.52 1.40 17.50
C LEU A 53 7.71 2.43 18.29
N ARG A 54 7.98 3.72 18.05
CA ARG A 54 7.27 4.82 18.71
C ARG A 54 5.76 4.72 18.47
N ARG A 55 5.33 4.48 17.24
CA ARG A 55 3.91 4.28 16.88
C ARG A 55 3.33 3.01 17.50
N HIS A 56 4.10 1.91 17.54
CA HIS A 56 3.66 0.64 18.12
C HIS A 56 3.41 0.75 19.62
N ALA A 57 4.24 1.50 20.36
CA ALA A 57 4.11 1.70 21.80
C ALA A 57 2.74 2.23 22.26
N HIS A 58 2.01 2.92 21.36
CA HIS A 58 0.67 3.45 21.62
C HIS A 58 -0.47 2.48 21.24
N ARG A 59 -0.16 1.31 20.67
CA ARG A 59 -1.15 0.30 20.26
C ARG A 59 -1.36 -0.74 21.35
N ALA A 60 -2.56 -1.32 21.43
CA ALA A 60 -2.84 -2.43 22.35
C ALA A 60 -1.86 -3.62 22.17
N LYS A 61 -1.43 -3.87 20.92
CA LYS A 61 -0.45 -4.91 20.56
C LYS A 61 0.95 -4.70 21.14
N ALA A 62 1.28 -3.52 21.68
CA ALA A 62 2.53 -3.31 22.41
C ALA A 62 2.69 -4.25 23.61
N LYS A 63 1.57 -4.80 24.12
CA LYS A 63 1.56 -5.78 25.21
C LYS A 63 1.87 -7.21 24.75
N GLU A 64 1.85 -7.48 23.44
CA GLU A 64 2.03 -8.82 22.87
C GLU A 64 3.47 -9.05 22.41
N PHE A 65 4.11 -8.03 21.84
CA PHE A 65 5.49 -8.13 21.35
C PHE A 65 6.18 -6.76 21.35
N GLY A 66 7.49 -6.79 21.62
CA GLY A 66 8.34 -5.60 21.75
C GLY A 66 9.34 -5.44 20.59
N ALA A 67 10.38 -4.65 20.85
CA ALA A 67 11.35 -4.24 19.85
C ALA A 67 12.09 -5.40 19.17
N ASP A 68 12.43 -6.45 19.91
CA ASP A 68 13.22 -7.57 19.37
C ASP A 68 12.47 -8.31 18.27
N VAL A 69 11.19 -8.63 18.50
CA VAL A 69 10.31 -9.25 17.50
C VAL A 69 10.10 -8.33 16.30
N MET A 70 9.90 -7.03 16.54
CA MET A 70 9.73 -6.07 15.45
C MET A 70 10.99 -5.93 14.59
N ARG A 71 12.18 -6.09 15.19
CA ARG A 71 13.45 -6.02 14.47
C ARG A 71 13.60 -7.16 13.47
N ASP A 72 13.13 -8.36 13.81
CA ASP A 72 13.14 -9.51 12.91
C ASP A 72 12.23 -9.32 11.69
N TRP A 73 11.18 -8.49 11.81
CA TRP A 73 10.26 -8.19 10.71
C TRP A 73 10.59 -6.90 9.96
N TYR A 74 11.46 -6.07 10.50
CA TYR A 74 11.76 -4.77 9.92
C TYR A 74 12.69 -4.91 8.72
N LEU A 75 12.18 -4.55 7.55
CA LEU A 75 12.91 -4.53 6.30
C LEU A 75 13.01 -3.07 5.83
N PRO A 76 14.19 -2.43 5.94
CA PRO A 76 14.36 -1.06 5.51
C PRO A 76 14.23 -0.96 3.98
N HIS A 77 13.45 0.01 3.50
CA HIS A 77 13.29 0.33 2.08
C HIS A 77 12.86 -0.86 1.21
N ASP A 78 11.98 -1.72 1.73
CA ASP A 78 11.42 -2.89 1.05
C ASP A 78 10.32 -2.50 0.03
N ARG A 79 10.73 -1.71 -0.95
CA ARG A 79 9.89 -1.11 -2.00
C ARG A 79 9.66 -2.09 -3.15
N LEU A 80 8.51 -1.98 -3.82
CA LEU A 80 8.20 -2.77 -5.02
C LEU A 80 8.93 -2.25 -6.26
N ASN A 81 9.34 -0.99 -6.27
CA ASN A 81 9.96 -0.27 -7.38
C ASN A 81 9.11 -0.30 -8.65
N VAL A 82 7.80 -0.08 -8.49
CA VAL A 82 6.85 0.07 -9.59
C VAL A 82 6.63 1.55 -9.90
N PRO A 83 6.30 1.94 -11.14
CA PRO A 83 6.24 3.36 -11.53
C PRO A 83 5.25 4.22 -10.72
N THR A 84 4.19 3.63 -10.19
CA THR A 84 3.14 4.31 -9.43
C THR A 84 3.36 4.26 -7.91
N GLU A 85 4.50 3.74 -7.45
CA GLU A 85 4.81 3.63 -6.02
C GLU A 85 5.14 4.99 -5.41
N GLN A 86 4.32 5.41 -4.45
CA GLN A 86 4.47 6.64 -3.70
C GLN A 86 4.90 6.35 -2.27
N LEU A 87 5.76 7.21 -1.71
CA LEU A 87 6.26 7.08 -0.35
C LEU A 87 5.43 7.92 0.62
N ILE A 88 4.97 7.28 1.69
CA ILE A 88 4.34 7.95 2.82
C ILE A 88 5.35 8.04 3.95
N SER A 89 5.73 9.26 4.29
CA SER A 89 6.70 9.55 5.33
C SER A 89 6.06 9.74 6.72
N ALA A 90 6.90 9.79 7.75
CA ALA A 90 6.46 9.83 9.14
C ALA A 90 5.72 11.13 9.54
N ASP A 91 5.97 12.22 8.83
CA ASP A 91 5.36 13.54 9.03
C ASP A 91 3.91 13.62 8.53
N TRP A 92 3.46 12.65 7.74
CA TRP A 92 2.08 12.60 7.27
C TRP A 92 1.15 12.14 8.40
N SER A 93 0.16 12.97 8.70
CA SER A 93 -0.96 12.57 9.55
C SER A 93 -1.86 11.55 8.82
N GLN A 94 -2.62 10.76 9.58
CA GLN A 94 -3.59 9.84 9.00
C GLN A 94 -4.59 10.55 8.06
N THR A 95 -5.05 11.75 8.44
CA THR A 95 -5.95 12.56 7.62
C THR A 95 -5.30 12.98 6.31
N MET A 96 -4.02 13.35 6.32
CA MET A 96 -3.28 13.68 5.10
C MET A 96 -3.18 12.47 4.17
N VAL A 97 -2.82 11.29 4.71
CA VAL A 97 -2.74 10.05 3.92
C VAL A 97 -4.08 9.73 3.26
N VAL A 98 -5.18 9.77 4.03
CA VAL A 98 -6.51 9.46 3.52
C VAL A 98 -6.92 10.47 2.44
N ASN A 99 -6.75 11.77 2.69
CA ASN A 99 -7.10 12.79 1.71
C ASN A 99 -6.30 12.65 0.42
N HIS A 100 -5.00 12.35 0.52
CA HIS A 100 -4.13 12.13 -0.63
C HIS A 100 -4.60 10.95 -1.48
N ILE A 101 -4.87 9.79 -0.85
CA ILE A 101 -5.37 8.60 -1.55
C ILE A 101 -6.70 8.89 -2.25
N LEU A 102 -7.61 9.63 -1.60
CA LEU A 102 -8.90 10.01 -2.18
C LEU A 102 -8.75 10.98 -3.36
N THR A 103 -7.80 11.91 -3.29
CA THR A 103 -7.48 12.82 -4.40
C THR A 103 -6.93 12.05 -5.60
N ASP A 104 -5.98 11.13 -5.38
CA ASP A 104 -5.42 10.29 -6.44
C ASP A 104 -6.50 9.42 -7.08
N LEU A 105 -7.37 8.81 -6.27
CA LEU A 105 -8.50 8.01 -6.76
C LEU A 105 -9.49 8.84 -7.60
N ALA A 106 -9.80 10.08 -7.19
CA ALA A 106 -10.64 10.97 -7.97
C ALA A 106 -9.97 11.38 -9.30
N GLY A 107 -8.64 11.57 -9.30
CA GLY A 107 -7.86 11.86 -10.50
C GLY A 107 -7.92 10.74 -11.54
N LEU A 108 -7.90 9.48 -11.10
CA LEU A 108 -8.03 8.32 -11.97
C LEU A 108 -9.38 8.27 -12.70
N ASN A 109 -10.48 8.54 -12.01
CA ASN A 109 -11.83 8.52 -12.59
C ASN A 109 -12.06 9.62 -13.65
N ASN A 110 -11.32 10.73 -13.58
CA ASN A 110 -11.46 11.83 -14.53
C ASN A 110 -10.75 11.57 -15.88
N THR A 111 -9.90 10.55 -15.96
CA THR A 111 -9.20 10.19 -17.22
C THR A 111 -10.03 9.34 -18.19
N GLU A 112 -11.15 8.76 -17.74
CA GLU A 112 -12.03 7.93 -18.59
C GLU A 112 -13.02 8.74 -19.46
N SER A 113 -13.09 10.07 -19.31
CA SER A 113 -14.14 10.91 -19.92
C SER A 113 -13.87 11.44 -21.33
N VAL A 114 -12.87 10.93 -22.07
CA VAL A 114 -12.64 11.33 -23.46
C VAL A 114 -12.57 10.11 -24.38
N LYS A 115 -13.74 9.62 -24.83
CA LYS A 115 -13.84 8.86 -26.09
C LYS A 115 -14.37 9.80 -27.18
N PRO A 116 -13.59 10.09 -28.25
CA PRO A 116 -14.11 10.84 -29.38
C PRO A 116 -15.14 9.98 -30.12
N ILE A 117 -16.29 10.59 -30.41
CA ILE A 117 -17.33 10.01 -31.25
C ILE A 117 -16.86 10.12 -32.70
N HIS A 118 -16.71 8.98 -33.38
CA HIS A 118 -16.75 8.90 -34.85
C HIS A 118 -17.75 7.82 -35.25
#